data_AF-A0A6N8WDJ6-F1
#
_entry.id   AF-A0A6N8WDJ6-F1
#
_cell.length_a   1.000
_cell.length_b   1.000
_cell.length_c   1.000
_cell.angle_alpha   90.00
_cell.angle_beta   90.00
_cell.angle_gamma   90.00
#
_symmetry.space_group_name_H-M   'P 1'
#
loop_
_entity.id
_entity.type
_entity.pdbx_description
1 polymer ?
#
loop_
_entity_poly.entity_id
_entity_poly.type
_entity_poly.pdbx_seq_one_letter_code
_entity_poly.pdbx_strand_id
1 'polypeptide(L)' 'MRLLLDTHAFLWRLAGSGRLSGPHRNPFDRMLIAQALSGNLVLISRETIFDQYGVRRLW' A
#
# COMPACT_ATOMS: atom_id res chain seq x y z
N MET A 1 1.44 -18.49 -6.69
CA MET A 1 1.73 -17.26 -5.92
C MET A 1 0.52 -16.36 -6.00
N ARG A 2 0.05 -15.81 -4.89
CA ARG A 2 -1.15 -14.97 -4.83
C ARG A 2 -0.68 -13.51 -4.70
N LEU A 3 -0.99 -12.70 -5.70
CA LEU A 3 -0.39 -11.37 -5.93
C LEU A 3 -1.44 -10.29 -5.66
N LEU A 4 -1.00 -9.17 -5.08
CA LEU A 4 -1.83 -7.99 -4.86
C LEU A 4 -1.28 -6.85 -5.71
N LEU A 5 -2.08 -6.39 -6.69
CA LEU A 5 -1.72 -5.29 -7.61
C LEU A 5 -2.25 -3.96 -7.07
N ASP A 6 -1.39 -2.95 -6.96
CA ASP A 6 -1.77 -1.61 -6.54
C ASP A 6 -1.63 -0.55 -7.65
N THR A 7 -2.68 -0.40 -8.46
CA THR A 7 -2.76 0.65 -9.48
C THR A 7 -3.34 1.96 -8.92
N HIS A 8 -3.93 1.94 -7.72
CA HIS A 8 -4.79 3.02 -7.21
C HIS A 8 -4.04 4.08 -6.41
N ALA A 9 -2.84 3.81 -5.89
CA ALA A 9 -2.01 4.80 -5.20
C ALA A 9 -1.77 6.07 -6.02
N PHE A 10 -1.66 5.96 -7.36
CA PHE A 10 -1.49 7.12 -8.24
C PHE A 10 -2.70 8.05 -8.25
N LEU A 11 -3.92 7.48 -8.32
CA LEU A 11 -5.16 8.26 -8.30
C LEU A 11 -5.38 8.90 -6.93
N TRP A 12 -5.02 8.23 -5.84
CA TRP A 12 -5.16 8.77 -4.49
C TRP A 12 -4.11 9.86 -4.18
N ARG A 13 -2.91 9.77 -4.75
CA ARG A 13 -1.89 10.83 -4.70
C ARG A 13 -2.35 12.09 -5.44
N LEU A 14 -3.00 11.94 -6.60
CA LEU A 14 -3.55 13.06 -7.36
C LEU A 14 -4.84 13.61 -6.76
N ALA A 15 -5.69 12.75 -6.20
CA ALA A 15 -6.97 13.14 -5.59
C ALA A 15 -6.80 13.86 -4.24
N GLY A 16 -5.57 13.93 -3.70
CA GLY A 16 -5.25 14.80 -2.56
C GLY A 16 -6.18 14.63 -1.37
N SER A 17 -6.59 13.39 -1.03
CA SER A 17 -7.55 13.16 0.06
C SER A 17 -6.99 13.64 1.40
N GLY A 18 -7.35 14.87 1.74
CA GLY A 18 -6.88 15.60 2.89
C GLY A 18 -7.77 15.40 4.10
N ARG A 19 -7.65 14.25 4.78
CA ARG A 19 -8.27 14.09 6.11
C ARG A 19 -7.39 13.55 7.23
N LEU A 20 -6.14 13.16 6.97
CA LEU A 20 -5.17 12.88 8.05
C LEU A 20 -3.77 13.34 7.64
N SER A 21 -3.32 14.50 8.12
CA SER A 21 -1.92 14.91 8.02
C SER A 21 -1.03 13.92 8.80
N GLY A 22 -0.06 13.30 8.11
CA GLY A 22 0.92 12.38 8.69
C GLY A 22 1.44 11.35 7.67
N PRO A 23 2.55 10.65 7.92
CA PRO A 23 3.12 9.63 7.01
C PRO A 23 2.20 8.41 6.76
N HIS A 24 1.08 8.30 7.49
CA HIS A 24 0.10 7.20 7.40
C HIS A 24 -1.24 7.64 6.79
N ARG A 25 -1.19 8.50 5.76
CA ARG A 25 -2.30 9.33 5.24
C ARG A 25 -3.38 8.58 4.47
N ASN A 26 -3.11 7.38 3.97
CA ASN A 26 -4.06 6.66 3.13
C ASN A 26 -4.63 5.41 3.85
N PRO A 27 -5.93 5.38 4.18
CA PRO A 27 -6.56 4.18 4.74
C PRO A 27 -6.50 2.98 3.79
N PHE A 28 -6.38 3.21 2.47
CA PHE A 28 -6.21 2.15 1.50
C PHE A 28 -4.85 1.45 1.63
N ASP A 29 -3.77 2.21 1.79
CA ASP A 29 -2.42 1.65 2.02
C ASP A 29 -2.41 0.72 3.23
N ARG A 30 -3.11 1.11 4.30
CA ARG A 30 -3.28 0.27 5.50
C ARG A 30 -4.03 -1.02 5.20
N MET A 31 -5.08 -0.95 4.37
CA MET A 31 -5.81 -2.14 3.94
C MET A 31 -4.94 -3.06 3.08
N LEU A 32 -4.16 -2.52 2.15
CA LEU A 32 -3.23 -3.29 1.31
C LEU A 32 -2.17 -3.99 2.15
N ILE A 33 -1.58 -3.28 3.12
CA ILE A 33 -0.63 -3.85 4.08
C ILE A 33 -1.30 -4.97 4.88
N ALA A 34 -2.48 -4.73 5.45
CA ALA A 34 -3.20 -5.73 6.23
C ALA A 34 -3.52 -6.99 5.42
N GLN A 35 -3.95 -6.83 4.16
CA GLN A 35 -4.20 -7.96 3.26
C GLN A 35 -2.92 -8.70 2.89
N ALA A 36 -1.83 -7.99 2.63
CA ALA A 36 -0.54 -8.60 2.33
C ALA A 36 0.00 -9.41 3.51
N LEU A 37 -0.06 -8.86 4.72
CA LEU A 37 0.35 -9.53 5.95
C LEU A 37 -0.55 -10.72 6.28
N SER A 38 -1.88 -10.53 6.28
CA SER A 38 -2.83 -11.58 6.65
C SER A 38 -2.86 -12.72 5.63
N GLY A 39 -2.61 -12.43 4.35
CA GLY A 39 -2.65 -13.43 3.28
C GLY A 39 -1.29 -13.96 2.85
N ASN A 40 -0.19 -13.54 3.48
CA ASN A 40 1.18 -13.79 3.05
C ASN A 40 1.38 -13.49 1.53
N LEU A 41 0.75 -12.42 1.07
CA LEU A 41 0.74 -12.00 -0.33
C LEU A 41 1.96 -11.15 -0.64
N VAL A 42 2.38 -11.20 -1.90
CA VAL A 42 3.35 -10.26 -2.41
C VAL A 42 2.63 -9.00 -2.87
N LEU A 43 3.04 -7.84 -2.36
CA LEU A 43 2.55 -6.54 -2.77
C LEU A 43 3.35 -6.05 -3.98
N ILE A 44 2.70 -5.83 -5.12
CA ILE A 44 3.35 -5.19 -6.26
C ILE A 44 3.12 -3.68 -6.14
N SER A 45 4.17 -2.93 -5.81
CA SER A 45 4.10 -1.47 -5.70
C SER A 45 5.47 -0.82 -5.90
N ARG A 46 5.47 0.39 -6.47
CA ARG A 46 6.68 1.22 -6.64
C ARG A 46 7.09 1.94 -5.38
N GLU A 47 6.20 2.01 -4.40
CA GLU A 47 6.43 2.81 -3.22
C GLU A 47 7.22 2.01 -2.19
N THR A 48 8.40 2.51 -1.85
CA THR A 48 9.29 1.87 -0.86
C THR A 48 8.79 2.06 0.57
N ILE A 49 7.81 2.93 0.80
CA ILE A 49 7.22 3.16 2.13
C ILE A 49 6.61 1.87 2.69
N PHE A 50 6.12 0.98 1.84
CA PHE A 50 5.57 -0.32 2.22
C PHE A 50 6.62 -1.24 2.87
N ASP A 51 7.91 -1.08 2.53
CA ASP A 51 8.99 -1.92 3.05
C ASP A 51 9.16 -1.75 4.58
N GLN A 52 8.72 -0.62 5.14
CA GLN A 52 8.77 -0.34 6.58
C GLN A 52 7.78 -1.18 7.41
N TYR A 53 6.81 -1.84 6.75
CA TYR A 53 5.73 -2.59 7.42
C TYR A 53 5.92 -4.11 7.34
N GLY A 54 7.07 -4.59 6.85
CA GLY A 54 7.38 -6.02 6.80
C GLY A 54 6.60 -6.81 5.75
N VAL A 55 5.94 -6.14 4.79
CA VAL A 55 5.32 -6.80 3.65
C VAL A 55 6.38 -7.21 2.62
N ARG A 56 6.14 -8.33 1.93
CA ARG A 56 7.00 -8.77 0.82
C ARG A 56 6.60 -8.00 -0.44
N ARG A 57 7.39 -7.01 -0.84
CA ARG A 57 7.13 -6.17 -2.01
C ARG A 57 7.90 -6.65 -3.25
N LEU A 58 7.28 -6.56 -4.43
CA LEU A 58 7.91 -6.77 -5.73
C LEU A 58 7.73 -5.51 -6.60
N TRP A 59 8.72 -5.21 -7.44
CA TRP A 59 8.72 -4.06 -8.34
C TRP A 59 9.33 -4.38 -9.70
#